data_AF-A0A962HUV8-F1
#
_entry.id   AF-A0A962HUV8-F1
#
_cell.length_a   1.000
_cell.length_b   1.000
_cell.length_c   1.000
_cell.angle_alpha   90.00
_cell.angle_beta   90.00
_cell.angle_gamma   90.00
#
_symmetry.space_group_name_H-M   'P 1'
#
loop_
_entity.id
_entity.type
_entity.pdbx_description
1 polymer ?
#
loop_
_entity_poly.entity_id
_entity_poly.type
_entity_poly.pdbx_seq_one_letter_code
_entity_poly.pdbx_strand_id
1 'polypeptide(L)'
;ANLLFYVPLGALLMAAFFDNTSRGRALLKSIALGSALSVCIEYLQYATPTRTPSLTDTLLNATSTAIGALIFLWVQRVLGAPQLRRRALDPAAYLLIAAWLAFHVAPFMPNLRFAQLRDSLHTVLTLQWSIGGIAHFIADYLILATVLRALVKREHFWLIYLLLIGFGLFARAVVVGQQLPFDELLGLSVALALIVPLRRVPHRQTCLPVLLVVIVCWLFYGLAPFDFVNRAAAFHWVPFRGFLDNAVERAYLLFFEKSFLYLGVGWLTVTGGGTARFAAGLAVGIAIFIEFAQRYLPGRVAEITDPLLVLIAALIVGMSAAIRPAKEHQHSHSQRRRRRSAQR
;
A
#
# COMPACT_ATOMS: atom_id res chain seq x y z
N ALA A 1 20.67 17.38 -3.09
CA ALA A 1 19.25 16.97 -3.18
C ALA A 1 18.92 16.02 -4.33
N ASN A 2 17.82 15.27 -4.18
CA ASN A 2 17.16 14.50 -5.24
C ASN A 2 15.94 15.29 -5.75
N LEU A 3 15.89 15.58 -7.05
CA LEU A 3 14.80 16.29 -7.76
C LEU A 3 13.41 15.59 -7.68
N LEU A 4 13.32 14.43 -7.04
CA LEU A 4 12.09 13.65 -7.01
C LEU A 4 11.37 13.73 -5.66
N PHE A 5 12.04 14.20 -4.61
CA PHE A 5 11.56 14.06 -3.23
C PHE A 5 10.26 14.83 -2.97
N TYR A 6 10.11 16.01 -3.58
CA TYR A 6 8.97 16.90 -3.38
C TYR A 6 7.89 16.76 -4.47
N VAL A 7 8.06 15.86 -5.44
CA VAL A 7 7.07 15.61 -6.50
C VAL A 7 5.71 15.15 -5.91
N PRO A 8 5.63 14.18 -4.98
CA PRO A 8 4.36 13.78 -4.38
C PRO A 8 3.68 14.93 -3.63
N LEU A 9 4.46 15.74 -2.90
CA LEU A 9 3.95 16.90 -2.17
C LEU A 9 3.32 17.92 -3.12
N GLY A 10 3.99 18.23 -4.23
CA GLY A 10 3.46 19.13 -5.26
C GLY A 10 2.13 18.66 -5.83
N ALA A 11 2.00 17.36 -6.13
CA ALA A 11 0.76 16.79 -6.62
C ALA A 11 -0.38 16.86 -5.58
N LEU A 12 -0.09 16.56 -4.31
CA LEU A 12 -1.06 16.60 -3.21
C LEU A 12 -1.53 18.02 -2.89
N LEU A 13 -0.61 18.99 -2.80
CA LEU A 13 -0.95 20.40 -2.60
C LEU A 13 -1.81 20.92 -3.76
N MET A 14 -1.44 20.56 -5.00
CA MET A 14 -2.22 20.94 -6.16
C MET A 14 -3.64 20.37 -6.08
N ALA A 15 -3.78 19.08 -5.73
CA ALA A 15 -5.07 18.44 -5.53
C ALA A 15 -5.92 19.14 -4.45
N ALA A 16 -5.30 19.52 -3.32
CA ALA A 16 -5.99 20.18 -2.20
C ALA A 16 -6.53 21.57 -2.55
N PHE A 17 -5.84 22.31 -3.44
CA PHE A 17 -6.26 23.66 -3.85
C PHE A 17 -7.03 23.70 -5.17
N PHE A 18 -7.09 22.58 -5.91
CA PHE A 18 -7.63 22.52 -7.27
C PHE A 18 -9.08 22.96 -7.36
N ASP A 19 -9.93 22.48 -6.44
CA ASP A 19 -11.37 22.77 -6.46
C ASP A 19 -11.73 24.11 -5.83
N ASN A 20 -10.85 24.67 -4.99
CA ASN A 20 -11.13 25.86 -4.18
C ASN A 20 -10.55 27.16 -4.78
N THR A 21 -9.70 27.07 -5.81
CA THR A 21 -9.05 28.24 -6.40
C THR A 21 -8.79 28.06 -7.90
N SER A 22 -8.51 29.16 -8.63
CA SER A 22 -8.10 29.07 -10.03
C SER A 22 -6.79 28.29 -10.18
N ARG A 23 -6.64 27.51 -11.25
CA ARG A 23 -5.45 26.65 -11.51
C ARG A 23 -4.10 27.34 -11.29
N GLY A 24 -3.93 28.57 -11.78
CA GLY A 24 -2.68 29.33 -11.58
C GLY A 24 -2.40 29.67 -10.13
N ARG A 25 -3.43 30.04 -9.35
CA ARG A 25 -3.32 30.30 -7.90
C ARG A 25 -3.05 29.01 -7.12
N ALA A 26 -3.68 27.90 -7.48
CA ALA A 26 -3.41 26.59 -6.89
C ALA A 26 -1.95 26.16 -7.11
N LEU A 27 -1.44 26.32 -8.34
CA LEU A 27 -0.05 26.05 -8.68
C LEU A 27 0.91 26.92 -7.88
N LEU A 28 0.67 28.24 -7.85
CA LEU A 28 1.52 29.18 -7.10
C LEU A 28 1.52 28.86 -5.60
N LYS A 29 0.36 28.59 -4.99
CA LYS A 29 0.25 28.17 -3.59
C LYS A 29 1.01 26.87 -3.31
N SER A 30 0.92 25.90 -4.21
CA SER A 30 1.62 24.62 -4.07
C SER A 30 3.13 24.82 -4.07
N ILE A 31 3.66 25.59 -5.04
CA ILE A 31 5.09 25.90 -5.13
C ILE A 31 5.53 26.72 -3.90
N ALA A 32 4.77 27.71 -3.48
CA ALA A 32 5.10 28.54 -2.32
C ALA A 32 5.18 27.71 -1.03
N LEU A 33 4.20 26.83 -0.78
CA LEU A 33 4.19 25.96 0.40
C LEU A 33 5.29 24.89 0.36
N GLY A 34 5.53 24.26 -0.79
CA GLY A 34 6.64 23.32 -0.94
C GLY A 34 8.01 23.99 -0.76
N SER A 35 8.18 25.20 -1.30
CA SER A 35 9.41 25.98 -1.11
C SER A 35 9.58 26.40 0.35
N ALA A 36 8.51 26.86 1.01
CA ALA A 36 8.54 27.22 2.43
C ALA A 36 8.90 26.02 3.31
N LEU A 37 8.33 24.84 3.04
CA LEU A 37 8.72 23.61 3.74
C LEU A 37 10.20 23.29 3.51
N SER A 38 10.71 23.41 2.29
CA SER A 38 12.12 23.16 2.00
C SER A 38 13.03 24.12 2.76
N VAL A 39 12.70 25.42 2.80
CA VAL A 39 13.45 26.42 3.58
C VAL A 39 13.42 26.08 5.07
N CYS A 40 12.27 25.67 5.61
CA CYS A 40 12.17 25.24 7.00
C CYS A 40 13.07 24.02 7.28
N ILE A 41 13.11 23.03 6.38
CA ILE A 41 13.98 21.85 6.56
C ILE A 41 15.46 22.24 6.49
N GLU A 42 15.86 23.05 5.51
CA GLU A 42 17.23 23.55 5.39
C GLU A 42 17.65 24.37 6.62
N TYR A 43 16.74 25.19 7.15
CA TYR A 43 16.95 25.92 8.39
C TYR A 43 17.11 24.98 9.59
N LEU A 44 16.28 23.95 9.71
CA LEU A 44 16.41 22.93 10.76
C LEU A 44 17.71 22.13 10.63
N GLN A 45 18.18 21.88 9.39
CA GLN A 45 19.44 21.19 9.15
C GLN A 45 20.66 22.00 9.60
N TYR A 46 20.54 23.33 9.72
CA TYR A 46 21.57 24.16 10.36
C TYR A 46 21.90 23.72 11.79
N ALA A 47 20.94 23.12 12.50
CA ALA A 47 21.14 22.56 13.84
C ALA A 47 21.84 21.18 13.83
N THR A 48 22.13 20.61 12.65
CA THR A 48 22.75 19.28 12.51
C THR A 48 24.24 19.43 12.13
N PRO A 49 25.20 19.02 12.98
CA PRO A 49 26.63 19.28 12.77
C PRO A 49 27.23 18.74 11.46
N THR A 50 26.59 17.73 10.86
CA THR A 50 27.09 17.01 9.68
C THR A 50 26.40 17.44 8.37
N ARG A 51 25.48 18.41 8.42
CA ARG A 51 24.73 18.86 7.24
C ARG A 51 25.01 20.31 6.94
N THR A 52 25.37 20.59 5.70
CA THR A 52 25.51 21.94 5.18
C THR A 52 24.22 22.34 4.47
N PRO A 53 23.54 23.41 4.91
CA PRO A 53 22.37 23.91 4.19
C PRO A 53 22.73 24.30 2.76
N SER A 54 21.82 24.05 1.83
CA SER A 54 22.04 24.22 0.39
C SER A 54 20.87 24.96 -0.25
N LEU A 55 21.15 26.14 -0.78
CA LEU A 55 20.17 26.90 -1.56
C LEU A 55 19.78 26.15 -2.85
N THR A 56 20.72 25.36 -3.39
CA THR A 56 20.48 24.44 -4.50
C THR A 56 19.44 23.38 -4.13
N ASP A 57 19.45 22.87 -2.90
CA ASP A 57 18.49 21.87 -2.44
C ASP A 57 17.08 22.49 -2.31
N THR A 58 17.00 23.74 -1.85
CA THR A 58 15.74 24.51 -1.86
C THR A 58 15.20 24.70 -3.28
N LEU A 59 16.04 25.12 -4.22
CA LEU A 59 15.62 25.29 -5.62
C LEU A 59 15.16 23.97 -6.23
N LEU A 60 15.92 22.89 -6.03
CA LEU A 60 15.55 21.56 -6.52
C LEU A 60 14.22 21.09 -5.94
N ASN A 61 13.98 21.27 -4.64
CA ASN A 61 12.71 20.90 -4.01
C ASN A 61 11.53 21.76 -4.50
N ALA A 62 11.75 23.05 -4.76
CA ALA A 62 10.75 23.94 -5.37
C ALA A 62 10.41 23.49 -6.80
N THR A 63 11.42 23.18 -7.63
CA THR A 63 11.22 22.63 -8.97
C THR A 63 10.50 21.28 -8.94
N SER A 64 10.87 20.40 -8.02
CA SER A 64 10.22 19.10 -7.79
C SER A 64 8.73 19.28 -7.44
N THR A 65 8.43 20.24 -6.56
CA THR A 65 7.05 20.61 -6.18
C THR A 65 6.27 21.09 -7.41
N ALA A 66 6.87 21.95 -8.23
CA ALA A 66 6.25 22.44 -9.45
C ALA A 66 5.96 21.30 -10.44
N ILE A 67 6.92 20.40 -10.66
CA ILE A 67 6.75 19.21 -11.49
C ILE A 67 5.59 18.36 -10.98
N GLY A 68 5.51 18.10 -9.68
CA GLY A 68 4.40 17.36 -9.06
C GLY A 68 3.03 17.98 -9.31
N ALA A 69 2.93 19.31 -9.14
CA ALA A 69 1.68 20.03 -9.41
C ALA A 69 1.29 20.00 -10.90
N LEU A 70 2.27 20.09 -11.80
CA LEU A 70 2.06 19.97 -13.25
C LEU A 70 1.65 18.55 -13.65
N ILE A 71 2.24 17.51 -13.05
CA ILE A 71 1.83 16.11 -13.23
C ILE A 71 0.38 15.96 -12.83
N PHE A 72 -0.05 16.50 -11.69
CA PHE A 72 -1.45 16.46 -11.29
C PHE A 72 -2.36 17.09 -12.35
N LEU A 73 -2.02 18.27 -12.86
CA LEU A 73 -2.79 18.93 -13.93
C LEU A 73 -2.84 18.10 -15.22
N TRP A 74 -1.73 17.49 -15.61
CA TRP A 74 -1.65 16.63 -16.78
C TRP A 74 -2.52 15.38 -16.61
N VAL A 75 -2.43 14.73 -15.45
CA VAL A 75 -3.27 13.58 -15.08
C VAL A 75 -4.76 13.97 -15.13
N GLN A 76 -5.13 15.10 -14.53
CA GLN A 76 -6.50 15.61 -14.57
C GLN A 76 -6.99 15.91 -16.00
N ARG A 77 -6.09 16.34 -16.89
CA ARG A 77 -6.43 16.60 -18.31
C ARG A 77 -6.61 15.32 -19.10
N VAL A 78 -5.71 14.35 -18.92
CA VAL A 78 -5.67 13.12 -19.73
C VAL A 78 -6.66 12.08 -19.23
N LEU A 79 -6.72 11.88 -17.91
CA LEU A 79 -7.60 10.88 -17.28
C LEU A 79 -8.97 11.47 -16.89
N GLY A 80 -9.13 12.80 -16.98
CA GLY A 80 -10.18 13.51 -16.26
C GLY A 80 -9.90 13.52 -14.75
N ALA A 81 -10.83 14.05 -13.95
CA ALA A 81 -10.87 13.67 -12.54
C ALA A 81 -11.05 12.16 -12.51
N PRO A 82 -10.10 11.35 -11.98
CA PRO A 82 -10.33 9.93 -11.81
C PRO A 82 -11.63 9.88 -11.04
N GLN A 83 -12.69 9.40 -11.69
CA GLN A 83 -14.04 9.58 -11.18
C GLN A 83 -14.20 8.58 -10.05
N LEU A 84 -13.56 8.89 -8.92
CA LEU A 84 -13.71 8.24 -7.64
C LEU A 84 -15.20 8.08 -7.46
N ARG A 85 -15.59 6.88 -7.06
CA ARG A 85 -16.99 6.63 -6.79
C ARG A 85 -17.36 7.61 -5.69
N ARG A 86 -18.18 8.64 -5.99
CA ARG A 86 -18.58 9.73 -5.05
C ARG A 86 -19.17 9.23 -3.71
N ARG A 87 -19.39 7.92 -3.57
CA ARG A 87 -19.84 7.21 -2.36
C ARG A 87 -18.71 6.55 -1.54
N ALA A 88 -17.46 6.59 -1.98
CA ALA A 88 -16.35 5.82 -1.42
C ALA A 88 -15.48 6.65 -0.45
N LEU A 89 -16.08 7.26 0.56
CA LEU A 89 -15.33 7.70 1.75
C LEU A 89 -15.11 6.46 2.63
N ASP A 90 -14.15 5.63 2.23
CA ASP A 90 -13.70 4.50 3.03
C ASP A 90 -12.26 4.73 3.46
N PRO A 91 -12.02 5.36 4.63
CA PRO A 91 -10.68 5.73 5.09
C PRO A 91 -9.66 4.59 5.02
N ALA A 92 -10.06 3.36 5.39
CA ALA A 92 -9.21 2.18 5.32
C ALA A 92 -8.77 1.85 3.88
N ALA A 93 -9.63 2.03 2.88
CA ALA A 93 -9.27 1.80 1.48
C ALA A 93 -8.24 2.84 0.98
N TYR A 94 -8.36 4.11 1.38
CA TYR A 94 -7.35 5.12 1.07
C TYR A 94 -6.04 4.86 1.80
N LEU A 95 -6.10 4.45 3.06
CA LEU A 95 -4.91 4.07 3.84
C LEU A 95 -4.21 2.87 3.20
N LEU A 96 -4.95 1.91 2.65
CA LEU A 96 -4.39 0.79 1.89
C LEU A 96 -3.63 1.25 0.65
N ILE A 97 -4.21 2.15 -0.16
CA ILE A 97 -3.50 2.72 -1.31
C ILE A 97 -2.24 3.48 -0.85
N ALA A 98 -2.35 4.27 0.22
CA ALA A 98 -1.22 5.00 0.77
C ALA A 98 -0.10 4.07 1.29
N ALA A 99 -0.46 3.00 2.01
CA ALA A 99 0.46 2.00 2.52
C ALA A 99 1.14 1.24 1.37
N TRP A 100 0.40 0.88 0.33
CA TRP A 100 0.95 0.22 -0.86
C TRP A 100 1.95 1.11 -1.61
N LEU A 101 1.62 2.39 -1.78
CA LEU A 101 2.52 3.36 -2.39
C LEU A 101 3.78 3.53 -1.53
N ALA A 102 3.61 3.71 -0.22
CA ALA A 102 4.71 3.86 0.75
C ALA A 102 5.63 2.63 0.75
N PHE A 103 5.09 1.43 0.68
CA PHE A 103 5.85 0.19 0.53
C PHE A 103 6.76 0.21 -0.70
N HIS A 104 6.24 0.64 -1.85
CA HIS A 104 7.00 0.68 -3.10
C HIS A 104 8.01 1.82 -3.19
N VAL A 105 7.83 2.90 -2.41
CA VAL A 105 8.80 4.01 -2.42
C VAL A 105 9.74 4.02 -1.22
N ALA A 106 9.52 3.22 -0.18
CA ALA A 106 10.37 3.14 1.01
C ALA A 106 11.82 2.73 0.65
N PRO A 107 12.87 3.36 1.19
CA PRO A 107 12.90 4.35 2.27
C PRO A 107 12.75 5.81 1.80
N PHE A 108 12.01 6.04 0.71
CA PHE A 108 11.72 7.34 0.09
C PHE A 108 12.94 7.98 -0.57
N MET A 109 13.92 7.18 -0.99
CA MET A 109 15.17 7.67 -1.59
C MET A 109 15.31 7.24 -3.06
N PRO A 110 14.61 7.91 -4.00
CA PRO A 110 14.72 7.60 -5.42
C PRO A 110 16.09 8.01 -5.99
N ASN A 111 16.66 7.17 -6.86
CA ASN A 111 17.97 7.34 -7.48
C ASN A 111 17.92 6.91 -8.95
N LEU A 112 17.92 7.88 -9.86
CA LEU A 112 17.83 7.67 -11.31
C LEU A 112 19.17 7.32 -11.98
N ARG A 113 20.20 6.90 -11.22
CA ARG A 113 21.46 6.48 -11.81
C ARG A 113 21.26 5.25 -12.67
N PHE A 114 21.85 5.24 -13.87
CA PHE A 114 21.79 4.10 -14.78
C PHE A 114 22.30 2.80 -14.12
N ALA A 115 23.31 2.90 -13.25
CA ALA A 115 23.80 1.77 -12.47
C ALA A 115 22.70 1.12 -11.63
N GLN A 116 21.93 1.91 -10.87
CA GLN A 116 20.80 1.40 -10.06
C GLN A 116 19.77 0.69 -10.93
N LEU A 117 19.38 1.29 -12.05
CA LEU A 117 18.42 0.69 -12.98
C LEU A 117 18.94 -0.64 -13.56
N ARG A 118 20.22 -0.66 -13.97
CA ARG A 118 20.88 -1.87 -14.48
C ARG A 118 20.93 -2.97 -13.43
N ASP A 119 21.27 -2.63 -12.19
CA ASP A 119 21.39 -3.59 -11.10
C ASP A 119 20.02 -4.20 -10.75
N SER A 120 18.97 -3.37 -10.66
CA SER A 120 17.60 -3.84 -10.45
C SER A 120 17.12 -4.76 -11.58
N LEU A 121 17.47 -4.48 -12.84
CA LEU A 121 17.14 -5.35 -13.97
C LEU A 121 17.96 -6.66 -13.94
N HIS A 122 19.22 -6.59 -13.54
CA HIS A 122 20.06 -7.78 -13.41
C HIS A 122 19.48 -8.77 -12.40
N THR A 123 18.92 -8.30 -11.28
CA THR A 123 18.22 -9.18 -10.31
C THR A 123 17.10 -9.99 -10.97
N VAL A 124 16.28 -9.37 -11.82
CA VAL A 124 15.23 -10.10 -12.57
C VAL A 124 15.84 -11.21 -13.44
N LEU A 125 16.95 -10.92 -14.10
CA LEU A 125 17.63 -11.85 -15.02
C LEU A 125 18.30 -13.02 -14.29
N THR A 126 18.48 -12.97 -12.98
CA THR A 126 18.94 -14.13 -12.20
C THR A 126 17.91 -15.26 -12.16
N LEU A 127 16.64 -14.95 -12.47
CA LEU A 127 15.51 -15.89 -12.44
C LEU A 127 15.36 -16.62 -11.10
N GLN A 128 15.96 -16.09 -10.02
CA GLN A 128 15.81 -16.64 -8.69
C GLN A 128 14.40 -16.37 -8.19
N TRP A 129 13.76 -17.42 -7.70
CA TRP A 129 12.40 -17.34 -7.19
C TRP A 129 12.25 -18.09 -5.89
N SER A 130 11.25 -17.68 -5.12
CA SER A 130 10.84 -18.34 -3.89
C SER A 130 9.31 -18.43 -3.87
N ILE A 131 8.78 -19.56 -3.41
CA ILE A 131 7.34 -19.72 -3.29
C ILE A 131 6.72 -18.69 -2.34
N GLY A 132 7.45 -18.31 -1.28
CA GLY A 132 7.03 -17.27 -0.35
C GLY A 132 6.97 -15.89 -1.00
N GLY A 133 7.97 -15.52 -1.81
CA GLY A 133 7.98 -14.25 -2.55
C GLY A 133 6.86 -14.18 -3.59
N ILE A 134 6.66 -15.25 -4.38
CA ILE A 134 5.55 -15.31 -5.34
C ILE A 134 4.21 -15.15 -4.61
N ALA A 135 4.00 -15.88 -3.51
CA ALA A 135 2.79 -15.81 -2.71
C ALA A 135 2.55 -14.39 -2.16
N HIS A 136 3.60 -13.74 -1.64
CA HIS A 136 3.54 -12.36 -1.18
C HIS A 136 3.00 -11.42 -2.26
N PHE A 137 3.59 -11.44 -3.45
CA PHE A 137 3.17 -10.55 -4.53
C PHE A 137 1.79 -10.90 -5.12
N ILE A 138 1.37 -12.17 -5.10
CA ILE A 138 -0.02 -12.54 -5.43
C ILE A 138 -0.97 -11.83 -4.47
N ALA A 139 -0.73 -11.93 -3.17
CA ALA A 139 -1.57 -11.27 -2.16
C ALA A 139 -1.57 -9.74 -2.35
N ASP A 140 -0.39 -9.15 -2.54
CA ASP A 140 -0.20 -7.71 -2.68
C ASP A 140 -1.06 -7.13 -3.81
N TYR A 141 -0.89 -7.68 -5.02
CA TYR A 141 -1.61 -7.23 -6.21
C TYR A 141 -3.11 -7.55 -6.15
N LEU A 142 -3.53 -8.68 -5.55
CA LEU A 142 -4.95 -8.99 -5.38
C LEU A 142 -5.66 -8.04 -4.41
N ILE A 143 -5.00 -7.66 -3.30
CA ILE A 143 -5.52 -6.67 -2.35
C ILE A 143 -5.65 -5.33 -3.06
N LEU A 144 -4.56 -4.86 -3.68
CA LEU A 144 -4.53 -3.58 -4.40
C LEU A 144 -5.70 -3.46 -5.36
N ALA A 145 -5.89 -4.49 -6.16
CA ALA A 145 -6.91 -4.48 -7.19
C ALA A 145 -8.33 -4.55 -6.64
N THR A 146 -8.53 -5.27 -5.54
CA THR A 146 -9.83 -5.33 -4.87
C THR A 146 -10.17 -3.97 -4.24
N VAL A 147 -9.20 -3.29 -3.63
CA VAL A 147 -9.34 -1.91 -3.13
C VAL A 147 -9.66 -0.96 -4.27
N LEU A 148 -8.96 -1.07 -5.40
CA LEU A 148 -9.21 -0.22 -6.58
C LEU A 148 -10.64 -0.37 -7.11
N ARG A 149 -11.19 -1.59 -7.11
CA ARG A 149 -12.59 -1.85 -7.52
C ARG A 149 -13.61 -1.19 -6.59
N ALA A 150 -13.25 -0.92 -5.34
CA ALA A 150 -14.10 -0.19 -4.40
C ALA A 150 -14.07 1.33 -4.68
N LEU A 151 -12.89 1.87 -4.99
CA LEU A 151 -12.66 3.32 -5.13
C LEU A 151 -12.93 3.87 -6.54
N VAL A 152 -12.61 3.10 -7.57
CA VAL A 152 -12.57 3.57 -8.97
C VAL A 152 -13.76 3.02 -9.77
N LYS A 153 -14.29 3.82 -10.71
CA LYS A 153 -15.29 3.36 -11.67
C LYS A 153 -14.78 2.22 -12.54
N ARG A 154 -15.70 1.32 -12.92
CA ARG A 154 -15.38 0.09 -13.68
C ARG A 154 -14.62 0.35 -14.99
N GLU A 155 -14.92 1.45 -15.68
CA GLU A 155 -14.32 1.84 -16.97
C GLU A 155 -12.85 2.28 -16.84
N HIS A 156 -12.47 2.93 -15.73
CA HIS A 156 -11.11 3.43 -15.47
C HIS A 156 -10.24 2.43 -14.71
N PHE A 157 -10.82 1.33 -14.22
CA PHE A 157 -10.15 0.36 -13.37
C PHE A 157 -8.81 -0.12 -13.95
N TRP A 158 -8.79 -0.61 -15.18
CA TRP A 158 -7.57 -1.19 -15.77
C TRP A 158 -6.49 -0.15 -15.98
N LEU A 159 -6.86 1.04 -16.42
CA LEU A 159 -5.92 2.13 -16.62
C LEU A 159 -5.23 2.50 -15.30
N ILE A 160 -5.99 2.75 -14.24
CA ILE A 160 -5.42 3.11 -12.94
C ILE A 160 -4.65 1.93 -12.33
N TYR A 161 -5.14 0.70 -12.49
CA TYR A 161 -4.46 -0.49 -11.96
C TYR A 161 -3.11 -0.71 -12.64
N LEU A 162 -3.05 -0.62 -13.98
CA LEU A 162 -1.81 -0.75 -14.74
C LEU A 162 -0.85 0.41 -14.48
N LEU A 163 -1.36 1.63 -14.27
CA LEU A 163 -0.53 2.77 -13.85
C LEU A 163 0.09 2.56 -12.47
N LEU A 164 -0.66 1.99 -11.52
CA LEU A 164 -0.12 1.67 -10.20
C LEU A 164 0.89 0.53 -10.27
N ILE A 165 0.63 -0.53 -11.03
CA ILE A 165 1.62 -1.59 -11.29
C ILE A 165 2.89 -0.99 -11.89
N GLY A 166 2.77 -0.21 -12.97
CA GLY A 166 3.91 0.44 -13.61
C GLY A 166 4.68 1.35 -12.66
N PHE A 167 3.97 2.09 -11.80
CA PHE A 167 4.58 2.89 -10.74
C PHE A 167 5.34 2.03 -9.73
N GLY A 168 4.76 0.94 -9.23
CA GLY A 168 5.40 0.06 -8.26
C GLY A 168 6.68 -0.58 -8.80
N LEU A 169 6.61 -1.13 -10.02
CA LEU A 169 7.76 -1.73 -10.70
C LEU A 169 8.86 -0.69 -10.97
N PHE A 170 8.47 0.51 -11.43
CA PHE A 170 9.41 1.61 -11.65
C PHE A 170 10.06 2.06 -10.33
N ALA A 171 9.26 2.22 -9.27
CA ALA A 171 9.76 2.62 -7.95
C ALA A 171 10.79 1.61 -7.41
N ARG A 172 10.52 0.31 -7.52
CA ARG A 172 11.48 -0.75 -7.17
C ARG A 172 12.78 -0.72 -7.97
N ALA A 173 12.72 -0.26 -9.22
CA ALA A 173 13.88 -0.16 -10.08
C ALA A 173 14.76 1.07 -9.78
N VAL A 174 14.20 2.12 -9.16
CA VAL A 174 14.90 3.40 -8.96
C VAL A 174 15.17 3.72 -7.49
N VAL A 175 14.44 3.13 -6.54
CA VAL A 175 14.61 3.44 -5.11
C VAL A 175 15.79 2.66 -4.55
N VAL A 176 16.67 3.36 -3.84
CA VAL A 176 17.86 2.78 -3.21
C VAL A 176 17.46 1.70 -2.20
N GLY A 177 18.19 0.59 -2.20
CA GLY A 177 17.93 -0.55 -1.31
C GLY A 177 16.77 -1.44 -1.76
N GLN A 178 16.06 -1.07 -2.83
CA GLN A 178 15.08 -1.92 -3.48
C GLN A 178 15.66 -2.58 -4.74
N GLN A 179 15.08 -3.72 -5.07
CA GLN A 179 15.34 -4.46 -6.29
C GLN A 179 14.00 -4.88 -6.88
N LEU A 180 14.01 -5.19 -8.17
CA LEU A 180 12.88 -5.80 -8.85
C LEU A 180 13.09 -7.32 -8.84
N PRO A 181 12.45 -8.07 -7.93
CA PRO A 181 12.63 -9.52 -7.88
C PRO A 181 11.82 -10.21 -8.96
N PHE A 182 12.31 -11.34 -9.46
CA PHE A 182 11.56 -12.17 -10.42
C PHE A 182 10.25 -12.70 -9.81
N ASP A 183 10.22 -12.92 -8.49
CA ASP A 183 9.04 -13.28 -7.70
C ASP A 183 7.85 -12.32 -7.92
N GLU A 184 8.12 -11.02 -8.05
CA GLU A 184 7.08 -10.02 -8.25
C GLU A 184 6.42 -10.15 -9.63
N LEU A 185 7.22 -10.41 -10.66
CA LEU A 185 6.70 -10.60 -12.01
C LEU A 185 5.84 -11.87 -12.10
N LEU A 186 6.26 -12.95 -11.45
CA LEU A 186 5.48 -14.19 -11.36
C LEU A 186 4.19 -13.98 -10.56
N GLY A 187 4.29 -13.36 -9.38
CA GLY A 187 3.13 -13.11 -8.53
C GLY A 187 2.11 -12.17 -9.18
N LEU A 188 2.59 -11.10 -9.83
CA LEU A 188 1.77 -10.19 -10.64
C LEU A 188 1.08 -10.94 -11.78
N SER A 189 1.78 -11.81 -12.49
CA SER A 189 1.21 -12.59 -13.61
C SER A 189 0.05 -13.47 -13.14
N VAL A 190 0.21 -14.15 -12.00
CA VAL A 190 -0.86 -14.96 -11.40
C VAL A 190 -2.01 -14.07 -10.91
N ALA A 191 -1.73 -12.95 -10.23
CA ALA A 191 -2.76 -12.02 -9.78
C ALA A 191 -3.57 -11.43 -10.96
N LEU A 192 -2.92 -11.10 -12.08
CA LEU A 192 -3.56 -10.66 -13.31
C LEU A 192 -4.47 -11.74 -13.92
N ALA A 193 -4.03 -13.01 -13.92
CA ALA A 193 -4.86 -14.11 -14.38
C ALA A 193 -6.12 -14.29 -13.51
N LEU A 194 -5.97 -14.17 -12.18
CA LEU A 194 -7.07 -14.30 -11.22
C LEU A 194 -8.05 -13.13 -11.26
N ILE A 195 -7.60 -11.91 -11.55
CA ILE A 195 -8.49 -10.74 -11.48
C ILE A 195 -9.45 -10.61 -12.66
N VAL A 196 -9.04 -11.04 -13.85
CA VAL A 196 -9.86 -11.00 -15.06
C VAL A 196 -11.25 -11.65 -14.84
N PRO A 197 -11.35 -12.90 -14.33
CA PRO A 197 -12.66 -13.50 -14.03
C PRO A 197 -13.34 -12.84 -12.81
N LEU A 198 -12.61 -12.44 -11.77
CA LEU A 198 -13.19 -11.81 -10.57
C LEU A 198 -13.92 -10.50 -10.89
N ARG A 199 -13.52 -9.75 -11.93
CA ARG A 199 -14.23 -8.53 -12.35
C ARG A 199 -15.64 -8.77 -12.88
N ARG A 200 -15.96 -9.99 -13.32
CA ARG A 200 -17.31 -10.35 -13.79
C ARG A 200 -18.30 -10.49 -12.62
N VAL A 201 -17.78 -10.76 -11.43
CA VAL A 201 -18.54 -10.96 -10.20
C VAL A 201 -18.72 -9.63 -9.46
N PRO A 202 -19.86 -9.39 -8.76
CA PRO A 202 -20.02 -8.22 -7.90
C PRO A 202 -18.90 -8.07 -6.87
N HIS A 203 -18.42 -6.85 -6.66
CA HIS A 203 -17.26 -6.55 -5.80
C HIS A 203 -17.34 -7.18 -4.39
N ARG A 204 -18.51 -7.10 -3.73
CA ARG A 204 -18.70 -7.68 -2.40
C ARG A 204 -18.53 -9.20 -2.39
N GLN A 205 -19.01 -9.89 -3.43
CA GLN A 205 -18.90 -11.35 -3.55
C GLN A 205 -17.47 -11.81 -3.85
N THR A 206 -16.61 -10.93 -4.38
CA THR A 206 -15.19 -11.25 -4.62
C THR A 206 -14.32 -11.14 -3.39
N CYS A 207 -14.76 -10.45 -2.33
CA CYS A 207 -13.92 -10.19 -1.15
C CYS A 207 -13.56 -11.48 -0.41
N LEU A 208 -14.50 -12.42 -0.26
CA LEU A 208 -14.22 -13.68 0.44
C LEU A 208 -13.27 -14.61 -0.35
N PRO A 209 -13.48 -14.89 -1.65
CA PRO A 209 -12.50 -15.67 -2.43
C PRO A 209 -11.10 -15.05 -2.42
N VAL A 210 -11.00 -13.73 -2.57
CA VAL A 210 -9.72 -13.02 -2.50
C VAL A 210 -9.09 -13.14 -1.11
N LEU A 211 -9.88 -12.97 -0.04
CA LEU A 211 -9.41 -13.15 1.33
C LEU A 211 -8.83 -14.55 1.56
N LEU A 212 -9.49 -15.60 1.08
CA LEU A 212 -9.01 -16.98 1.22
C LEU A 212 -7.66 -17.17 0.49
N VAL A 213 -7.53 -16.66 -0.73
CA VAL A 213 -6.26 -16.70 -1.47
C VAL A 213 -5.17 -15.91 -0.74
N VAL A 214 -5.49 -14.71 -0.25
CA VAL A 214 -4.57 -13.87 0.52
C VAL A 214 -4.12 -14.55 1.81
N ILE A 215 -5.01 -15.23 2.54
CA ILE A 215 -4.65 -15.98 3.76
C ILE A 215 -3.69 -17.12 3.42
N VAL A 216 -3.97 -17.90 2.37
CA VAL A 216 -3.05 -18.95 1.92
C VAL A 216 -1.71 -18.33 1.54
N CYS A 217 -1.71 -17.25 0.77
CA CYS A 217 -0.48 -16.56 0.38
C CYS A 217 0.31 -16.03 1.58
N TRP A 218 -0.37 -15.49 2.60
CA TRP A 218 0.26 -15.01 3.83
C TRP A 218 0.89 -16.16 4.62
N LEU A 219 0.23 -17.30 4.73
CA LEU A 219 0.80 -18.51 5.34
C LEU A 219 2.05 -18.97 4.59
N PHE A 220 2.01 -19.01 3.25
CA PHE A 220 3.18 -19.39 2.45
C PHE A 220 4.32 -18.39 2.60
N TYR A 221 4.02 -17.09 2.60
CA TYR A 221 5.02 -16.05 2.80
C TYR A 221 5.66 -16.11 4.19
N GLY A 222 4.86 -16.33 5.23
CA GLY A 222 5.31 -16.39 6.62
C GLY A 222 6.08 -17.66 6.98
N LEU A 223 5.80 -18.78 6.29
CA LEU A 223 6.38 -20.08 6.61
C LEU A 223 7.47 -20.54 5.62
N ALA A 224 7.61 -19.89 4.47
CA ALA A 224 8.72 -20.15 3.56
C ALA A 224 10.10 -19.86 4.22
N PRO A 225 11.12 -20.69 3.98
CA PRO A 225 11.20 -21.76 2.97
C PRO A 225 10.63 -23.14 3.37
N PHE A 226 9.95 -23.25 4.53
CA PHE A 226 9.43 -24.52 5.09
C PHE A 226 10.51 -25.50 5.59
N ASP A 227 11.74 -25.02 5.78
CA ASP A 227 12.85 -25.79 6.33
C ASP A 227 12.79 -25.82 7.87
N PHE A 228 11.81 -26.55 8.41
CA PHE A 228 11.60 -26.64 9.85
C PHE A 228 12.66 -27.50 10.54
N VAL A 229 13.19 -27.00 11.66
CA VAL A 229 14.13 -27.73 12.53
C VAL A 229 13.43 -28.24 13.79
N ASN A 230 13.99 -29.29 14.40
CA ASN A 230 13.40 -29.94 15.58
C ASN A 230 13.60 -29.15 16.89
N ARG A 231 14.34 -28.03 16.87
CA ARG A 231 14.60 -27.21 18.05
C ARG A 231 13.95 -25.84 17.89
N ALA A 232 13.04 -25.51 18.79
CA ALA A 232 12.42 -24.19 18.83
C ALA A 232 13.42 -23.12 19.31
N ALA A 233 13.54 -22.05 18.54
CA ALA A 233 14.11 -20.80 18.98
C ALA A 233 13.25 -20.14 20.09
N ALA A 234 13.87 -19.18 20.80
CA ALA A 234 13.16 -18.39 21.80
C ALA A 234 12.10 -17.51 21.13
N PHE A 235 10.97 -17.33 21.82
CA PHE A 235 9.96 -16.36 21.43
C PHE A 235 10.23 -15.04 22.16
N HIS A 236 10.27 -13.93 21.42
CA HIS A 236 10.55 -12.62 21.99
C HIS A 236 9.26 -11.83 22.25
N TRP A 237 9.08 -11.42 23.50
CA TRP A 237 7.92 -10.63 23.95
C TRP A 237 8.12 -9.12 23.84
N VAL A 238 9.35 -8.67 23.58
CA VAL A 238 9.63 -7.25 23.33
C VAL A 238 9.35 -6.98 21.86
N PRO A 239 8.42 -6.06 21.53
CA PRO A 239 8.07 -5.79 20.14
C PRO A 239 9.18 -5.06 19.40
N PHE A 240 9.11 -5.13 18.07
CA PHE A 240 9.97 -4.50 17.08
C PHE A 240 11.43 -4.96 17.07
N ARG A 241 11.80 -6.05 17.76
CA ARG A 241 13.18 -6.50 17.77
C ARG A 241 13.64 -6.91 16.37
N GLY A 242 12.81 -7.66 15.65
CA GLY A 242 13.04 -8.01 14.26
C GLY A 242 13.14 -6.80 13.33
N PHE A 243 12.53 -5.66 13.66
CA PHE A 243 12.70 -4.41 12.92
C PHE A 243 13.98 -3.65 13.28
N LEU A 244 14.31 -3.60 14.58
CA LEU A 244 15.45 -2.86 15.11
C LEU A 244 16.78 -3.53 14.80
N ASP A 245 16.81 -4.87 14.69
CA ASP A 245 18.00 -5.64 14.33
C ASP A 245 18.33 -5.52 12.83
N ASN A 246 17.41 -5.00 12.01
CA ASN A 246 17.62 -4.74 10.60
C ASN A 246 18.18 -3.33 10.34
N ALA A 247 18.85 -3.16 9.20
CA ALA A 247 19.15 -1.82 8.70
C ALA A 247 17.85 -1.00 8.59
N VAL A 248 17.90 0.26 9.04
CA VAL A 248 16.75 1.18 9.11
C VAL A 248 15.96 1.21 7.80
N GLU A 249 16.64 1.19 6.65
CA GLU A 249 16.03 1.15 5.32
C GLU A 249 15.13 -0.07 5.11
N ARG A 250 15.61 -1.25 5.49
CA ARG A 250 14.87 -2.52 5.41
C ARG A 250 13.71 -2.56 6.40
N ALA A 251 13.89 -1.96 7.58
CA ALA A 251 12.82 -1.85 8.58
C ALA A 251 11.61 -1.07 8.05
N TYR A 252 11.82 0.05 7.35
CA TYR A 252 10.73 0.81 6.71
C TYR A 252 9.97 -0.01 5.68
N LEU A 253 10.70 -0.71 4.80
CA LEU A 253 10.09 -1.55 3.77
C LEU A 253 9.20 -2.62 4.39
N LEU A 254 9.74 -3.39 5.33
CA LEU A 254 8.99 -4.45 6.03
C LEU A 254 7.77 -3.89 6.77
N PHE A 255 7.86 -2.68 7.31
CA PHE A 255 6.78 -2.08 8.09
C PHE A 255 5.59 -1.73 7.19
N PHE A 256 5.84 -1.05 6.07
CA PHE A 256 4.77 -0.68 5.14
C PHE A 256 4.18 -1.90 4.43
N GLU A 257 5.04 -2.87 4.07
CA GLU A 257 4.63 -4.14 3.49
C GLU A 257 3.66 -4.90 4.40
N LYS A 258 4.06 -5.16 5.65
CA LYS A 258 3.23 -5.86 6.64
C LYS A 258 1.98 -5.07 6.97
N SER A 259 2.08 -3.75 7.11
CA SER A 259 0.93 -2.87 7.35
C SER A 259 -0.10 -2.97 6.23
N PHE A 260 0.34 -2.97 4.96
CA PHE A 260 -0.54 -3.13 3.81
C PHE A 260 -1.26 -4.49 3.84
N LEU A 261 -0.52 -5.58 4.06
CA LEU A 261 -1.10 -6.93 4.14
C LEU A 261 -2.14 -7.03 5.27
N TYR A 262 -1.82 -6.56 6.47
CA TYR A 262 -2.69 -6.68 7.64
C TYR A 262 -3.95 -5.81 7.52
N LEU A 263 -3.80 -4.57 7.06
CA LEU A 263 -4.94 -3.72 6.72
C LEU A 263 -5.80 -4.38 5.64
N GLY A 264 -5.18 -5.05 4.67
CA GLY A 264 -5.84 -5.69 3.53
C GLY A 264 -6.71 -6.87 3.95
N VAL A 265 -6.16 -7.76 4.79
CA VAL A 265 -6.89 -8.89 5.38
C VAL A 265 -8.09 -8.39 6.20
N GLY A 266 -7.87 -7.39 7.06
CA GLY A 266 -8.95 -6.80 7.87
C GLY A 266 -10.05 -6.19 7.00
N TRP A 267 -9.65 -5.38 6.02
CA TRP A 267 -10.56 -4.67 5.11
C TRP A 267 -11.36 -5.62 4.21
N LEU A 268 -10.72 -6.66 3.66
CA LEU A 268 -11.37 -7.70 2.86
C LEU A 268 -12.40 -8.48 3.69
N THR A 269 -12.07 -8.78 4.96
CA THR A 269 -12.99 -9.48 5.87
C THR A 269 -14.25 -8.65 6.14
N VAL A 270 -14.08 -7.38 6.52
CA VAL A 270 -15.22 -6.49 6.83
C VAL A 270 -16.04 -6.18 5.58
N THR A 271 -15.38 -5.90 4.46
CA THR A 271 -16.06 -5.57 3.19
C THR A 271 -16.76 -6.80 2.60
N GLY A 272 -16.25 -8.00 2.85
CA GLY A 272 -16.90 -9.28 2.53
C GLY A 272 -18.14 -9.58 3.38
N GLY A 273 -18.40 -8.80 4.44
CA GLY A 273 -19.56 -8.95 5.33
C GLY A 273 -19.24 -9.54 6.70
N GLY A 274 -17.96 -9.78 7.01
CA GLY A 274 -17.52 -10.13 8.36
C GLY A 274 -17.60 -8.93 9.31
N THR A 275 -17.52 -9.21 10.61
CA THR A 275 -17.43 -8.16 11.64
C THR A 275 -15.98 -7.75 11.87
N ALA A 276 -15.75 -6.53 12.38
CA ALA A 276 -14.40 -6.07 12.73
C ALA A 276 -13.75 -6.96 13.82
N ARG A 277 -14.56 -7.47 14.77
CA ARG A 277 -14.08 -8.41 15.80
C ARG A 277 -13.63 -9.74 15.19
N PHE A 278 -14.39 -10.28 14.24
CA PHE A 278 -14.00 -11.48 13.52
C PHE A 278 -12.74 -11.25 12.69
N ALA A 279 -12.63 -10.12 11.99
CA ALA A 279 -11.44 -9.74 11.25
C ALA A 279 -10.19 -9.67 12.15
N ALA A 280 -10.31 -9.05 13.34
CA ALA A 280 -9.25 -9.00 14.33
C ALA A 280 -8.86 -10.40 14.82
N GLY A 281 -9.83 -11.20 15.25
CA GLY A 281 -9.57 -12.56 15.76
C GLY A 281 -8.93 -13.48 14.71
N LEU A 282 -9.42 -13.44 13.47
CA LEU A 282 -8.87 -14.20 12.35
C LEU A 282 -7.43 -13.81 12.06
N ALA A 283 -7.18 -12.51 11.87
CA ALA A 283 -5.86 -12.03 11.49
C ALA A 283 -4.84 -12.22 12.63
N VAL A 284 -5.20 -11.91 13.87
CA VAL A 284 -4.34 -12.15 15.04
C VAL A 284 -4.06 -13.64 15.23
N GLY A 285 -5.06 -14.49 15.06
CA GLY A 285 -4.88 -15.94 15.13
C GLY A 285 -3.89 -16.48 14.10
N ILE A 286 -3.98 -16.01 12.85
CA ILE A 286 -3.03 -16.37 11.79
C ILE A 286 -1.63 -15.84 12.11
N ALA A 287 -1.50 -14.58 12.56
CA ALA A 287 -0.21 -14.00 12.91
C ALA A 287 0.47 -14.76 14.06
N ILE A 288 -0.27 -15.08 15.13
CA ILE A 288 0.22 -15.90 16.24
C ILE A 288 0.65 -17.27 15.72
N PHE A 289 -0.15 -17.92 14.89
CA PHE A 289 0.21 -19.21 14.31
C PHE A 289 1.53 -19.14 13.52
N ILE A 290 1.69 -18.14 12.65
CA ILE A 290 2.91 -17.94 11.87
C ILE A 290 4.12 -17.70 12.79
N GLU A 291 4.01 -16.79 13.75
CA GLU A 291 5.10 -16.47 14.69
C GLU A 291 5.51 -17.67 15.55
N PHE A 292 4.55 -18.46 16.03
CA PHE A 292 4.85 -19.69 16.76
C PHE A 292 5.52 -20.74 15.87
N ALA A 293 5.08 -20.89 14.63
CA ALA A 293 5.71 -21.79 13.66
C ALA A 293 7.12 -21.32 13.27
N GLN A 294 7.35 -20.02 13.16
CA GLN A 294 8.66 -19.42 12.86
C GLN A 294 9.72 -19.71 13.93
N ARG A 295 9.34 -20.07 15.15
CA ARG A 295 10.29 -20.58 16.16
C ARG A 295 11.07 -21.80 15.67
N TYR A 296 10.50 -22.56 14.76
CA TYR A 296 11.12 -23.75 14.19
C TYR A 296 11.77 -23.47 12.83
N LEU A 297 11.84 -22.22 12.37
CA LEU A 297 12.47 -21.85 11.10
C LEU A 297 13.82 -21.15 11.35
N PRO A 298 14.94 -21.68 10.83
CA PRO A 298 16.25 -21.03 10.94
C PRO A 298 16.25 -19.62 10.33
N GLY A 299 16.92 -18.68 11.00
CA GLY A 299 17.06 -17.30 10.51
C GLY A 299 15.81 -16.43 10.63
N ARG A 300 14.70 -16.95 11.19
CA ARG A 300 13.52 -16.15 11.55
C ARG A 300 13.56 -15.77 13.03
N VAL A 301 13.09 -14.56 13.33
CA VAL A 301 12.96 -14.05 14.69
C VAL A 301 11.48 -14.06 15.04
N ALA A 302 11.07 -15.03 15.86
CA ALA A 302 9.69 -15.13 16.33
C ALA A 302 9.44 -14.12 17.46
N GLU A 303 8.48 -13.21 17.26
CA GLU A 303 8.19 -12.14 18.19
C GLU A 303 6.73 -11.67 18.19
N ILE A 304 6.36 -10.90 19.21
CA ILE A 304 4.97 -10.43 19.41
C ILE A 304 4.55 -9.31 18.42
N THR A 305 5.47 -8.77 17.63
CA THR A 305 5.25 -7.57 16.80
C THR A 305 4.14 -7.76 15.79
N ASP A 306 4.14 -8.85 15.02
CA ASP A 306 3.16 -9.07 13.95
C ASP A 306 1.73 -9.18 14.50
N PRO A 307 1.45 -9.98 15.57
CA PRO A 307 0.16 -9.96 16.24
C PRO A 307 -0.30 -8.58 16.70
N LEU A 308 0.60 -7.74 17.23
CA LEU A 308 0.26 -6.37 17.66
C LEU A 308 -0.05 -5.45 16.46
N LEU A 309 0.75 -5.50 15.40
CA LEU A 309 0.52 -4.73 14.18
C LEU A 309 -0.81 -5.12 13.53
N VAL A 310 -1.13 -6.40 13.50
CA VAL A 310 -2.40 -6.91 13.00
C VAL A 310 -3.57 -6.41 13.83
N LEU A 311 -3.44 -6.40 15.16
CA LEU A 311 -4.48 -5.87 16.05
C LEU A 311 -4.73 -4.38 15.77
N ILE A 312 -3.67 -3.59 15.63
CA ILE A 312 -3.76 -2.15 15.28
C ILE A 312 -4.44 -1.98 13.92
N ALA A 313 -4.04 -2.74 12.91
CA ALA A 313 -4.65 -2.71 11.58
C ALA A 313 -6.16 -3.05 11.64
N ALA A 314 -6.54 -4.07 12.41
CA ALA A 314 -7.93 -4.45 12.58
C ALA A 314 -8.75 -3.38 13.31
N LEU A 315 -8.16 -2.69 14.31
CA LEU A 315 -8.80 -1.55 14.98
C LEU A 315 -9.04 -0.39 14.01
N ILE A 316 -8.04 -0.04 13.19
CA ILE A 316 -8.17 1.00 12.15
C ILE A 316 -9.31 0.65 11.17
N VAL A 317 -9.36 -0.60 10.69
CA VAL A 317 -10.44 -1.06 9.81
C VAL A 317 -11.80 -1.00 10.52
N GLY A 318 -11.86 -1.39 11.80
CA GLY A 318 -13.07 -1.31 12.62
C GLY A 318 -13.58 0.12 12.78
N MET A 319 -12.68 1.08 13.05
CA MET A 319 -13.01 2.50 13.13
C MET A 319 -13.49 3.04 11.77
N SER A 320 -12.82 2.68 10.68
CA SER A 320 -13.22 3.05 9.31
C SER A 320 -14.63 2.52 8.98
N ALA A 321 -14.93 1.29 9.37
CA ALA A 321 -16.23 0.67 9.15
C ALA A 321 -17.35 1.39 9.92
N ALA A 322 -17.08 1.93 11.11
CA ALA A 322 -18.03 2.72 11.90
C ALA A 322 -18.35 4.09 11.27
N ILE A 323 -17.41 4.67 10.51
CA ILE A 323 -17.58 5.96 9.82
C ILE A 323 -18.47 5.81 8.56
N ARG A 324 -18.60 4.59 8.00
CA ARG A 324 -19.40 4.36 6.78
C ARG A 324 -20.88 4.70 7.07
N PRO A 325 -21.52 5.59 6.28
CA PRO A 325 -22.91 6.00 6.54
C PRO A 325 -23.85 4.79 6.44
N ALA A 326 -24.64 4.56 7.50
CA ALA A 326 -25.52 3.40 7.72
C ALA A 326 -26.65 3.15 6.68
N LYS A 327 -26.65 3.81 5.52
CA LYS A 327 -27.78 3.84 4.58
C LYS A 327 -27.98 2.57 3.75
N GLU A 328 -27.07 1.59 3.78
CA GLU A 328 -27.22 0.36 2.97
C GLU A 328 -28.13 -0.72 3.60
N HIS A 329 -28.38 -0.69 4.91
CA HIS A 329 -29.29 -1.67 5.55
C HIS A 329 -30.78 -1.34 5.38
N GLN A 330 -31.13 -0.06 5.15
CA GLN A 330 -32.53 0.33 4.97
C GLN A 330 -33.05 0.11 3.53
N HIS A 331 -32.20 0.14 2.50
CA HIS A 331 -32.65 -0.07 1.12
C HIS A 331 -32.95 -1.53 0.77
N SER A 332 -32.26 -2.50 1.37
CA SER A 332 -32.58 -3.93 1.15
C SER A 332 -33.88 -4.33 1.84
N HIS A 333 -34.17 -3.79 3.03
CA HIS A 333 -35.42 -4.01 3.75
C HIS A 333 -36.60 -3.26 3.14
N SER A 334 -36.41 -2.02 2.64
CA SER A 334 -37.49 -1.27 1.98
C SER A 334 -37.85 -1.85 0.60
N GLN A 335 -36.87 -2.32 -0.18
CA GLN A 335 -37.13 -3.02 -1.44
C GLN A 335 -37.76 -4.41 -1.23
N ARG A 336 -37.36 -5.15 -0.19
CA ARG A 336 -38.05 -6.40 0.19
C ARG A 336 -39.48 -6.17 0.69
N ARG A 337 -39.74 -5.10 1.45
CA ARG A 337 -41.10 -4.72 1.87
C ARG A 337 -41.97 -4.28 0.69
N ARG A 338 -41.45 -3.44 -0.22
CA ARG A 338 -42.17 -3.00 -1.42
C ARG A 338 -42.49 -4.14 -2.40
N ARG A 339 -41.61 -5.13 -2.53
CA ARG A 339 -41.91 -6.35 -3.33
C ARG A 339 -42.98 -7.24 -2.70
N ARG A 340 -43.03 -7.32 -1.36
CA ARG A 340 -44.06 -8.08 -0.65
C ARG A 340 -45.43 -7.39 -0.62
N SER A 341 -45.46 -6.06 -0.68
CA SER A 341 -46.72 -5.30 -0.74
C SER A 341 -47.29 -5.17 -2.16
N ALA A 342 -46.52 -5.49 -3.20
CA ALA A 342 -46.99 -5.50 -4.60
C ALA A 342 -47.46 -6.89 -5.07
N GLN A 343 -47.37 -7.90 -4.20
CA GLN A 343 -47.80 -9.29 -4.44
C GLN A 343 -49.00 -9.69 -3.57
N ARG A 344 -49.57 -8.75 -2.84
CA ARG A 344 -50.87 -8.83 -2.16
C ARG A 344 -51.75 -7.76 -2.77
#